data_AF-A0A354PB38-F1
#
_entry.id   AF-A0A354PB38-F1
#
_cell.length_a   1.000
_cell.length_b   1.000
_cell.length_c   1.000
_cell.angle_alpha   90.00
_cell.angle_beta   90.00
_cell.angle_gamma   90.00
#
_symmetry.space_group_name_H-M   'P 1'
#
loop_
_entity.id
_entity.type
_entity.pdbx_description
1 polymer ?
#
loop_
_entity_poly.entity_id
_entity_poly.type
_entity_poly.pdbx_seq_one_letter_code
_entity_poly.pdbx_strand_id
1 'polypeptide(L)'
;MSNSTATYLNVLYEGLLPDCGEIVLVDHTKCRPIGIYPLDELDRLAIDIQKHDGRFIKVNPMDSGKIAERQAEKVRTQGYGWTIGNGNEVKSIIGFHLDVDAAKSDKYLTRDQALAALNAMPVEPTMVVNTDGEDKGFHAYWVLQVPIRIESDSIRQHWIALAKRWQERLKALALEIGGKTIDSTADICRVLRPVGSLRASGNRVSIHSISQQYYYENELYIEPTIDEIRDEVTKLVRDKCDKLLGPVDLGDRPINAYIDAVRITPEMLLDEAGYTFLRGSEWRRPKAASPGRSLKIATKLDRAGINVFSGGDPLFSCDKTDGGVGRFYSVDQMFVIIRHRGDWKAAAQWCHEENAKQLSKGVCLEGVLSS
;
A
#
# COMPACT_ATOMS: atom_id res chain seq x y z
N MET A 1 4.66 -20.50 -33.99
CA MET A 1 4.43 -20.24 -32.55
C MET A 1 4.82 -18.81 -32.12
N SER A 2 4.97 -17.84 -33.04
CA SER A 2 5.25 -16.43 -32.72
C SER A 2 4.02 -15.53 -32.57
N ASN A 3 2.80 -16.05 -32.79
CA ASN A 3 1.62 -15.19 -32.98
C ASN A 3 1.03 -14.68 -31.66
N SER A 4 0.91 -15.49 -30.60
CA SER A 4 0.20 -15.07 -29.38
C SER A 4 0.90 -13.99 -28.57
N THR A 5 2.24 -13.99 -28.51
CA THR A 5 3.00 -12.90 -27.86
C THR A 5 2.84 -11.59 -28.65
N ALA A 6 2.94 -11.64 -29.98
CA ALA A 6 2.72 -10.47 -30.82
C ALA A 6 1.29 -9.94 -30.67
N THR A 7 0.27 -10.81 -30.70
CA THR A 7 -1.12 -10.42 -30.43
C THR A 7 -1.27 -9.74 -29.07
N TYR A 8 -0.68 -10.31 -28.01
CA TYR A 8 -0.71 -9.72 -26.66
C TYR A 8 -0.09 -8.33 -26.61
N LEU A 9 1.07 -8.13 -27.26
CA LEU A 9 1.73 -6.83 -27.29
C LEU A 9 0.94 -5.82 -28.12
N ASN A 10 0.38 -6.22 -29.26
CA ASN A 10 -0.42 -5.35 -30.10
C ASN A 10 -1.67 -4.87 -29.36
N VAL A 11 -2.39 -5.75 -28.66
CA VAL A 11 -3.56 -5.35 -27.85
C VAL A 11 -3.20 -4.28 -26.82
N LEU A 12 -2.01 -4.34 -26.23
CA LEU A 12 -1.60 -3.39 -25.18
C LEU A 12 -1.02 -2.09 -25.74
N TYR A 13 -0.32 -2.14 -26.88
CA TYR A 13 0.58 -1.06 -27.30
C TYR A 13 0.42 -0.61 -28.75
N GLU A 14 -0.39 -1.30 -29.56
CA GLU A 14 -0.62 -0.89 -30.95
C GLU A 14 -1.27 0.50 -31.00
N GLY A 15 -0.75 1.37 -31.86
CA GLY A 15 -1.21 2.74 -32.01
C GLY A 15 -0.69 3.73 -30.96
N LEU A 16 0.10 3.28 -29.98
CA LEU A 16 0.77 4.21 -29.06
C LEU A 16 1.88 4.99 -29.78
N LEU A 17 2.01 6.26 -29.43
CA LEU A 17 3.06 7.13 -29.98
C LEU A 17 4.40 6.86 -29.26
N PRO A 18 5.56 6.98 -29.95
CA PRO A 18 6.87 6.72 -29.34
C PRO A 18 7.17 7.53 -28.07
N ASP A 19 6.62 8.73 -27.94
CA ASP A 19 6.81 9.58 -26.78
C ASP A 19 6.00 9.16 -25.54
N CYS A 20 5.09 8.18 -25.66
CA CYS A 20 4.37 7.60 -24.53
C CYS A 20 5.28 6.85 -23.54
N GLY A 21 6.50 6.47 -23.93
CA GLY A 21 7.52 5.86 -23.07
C GLY A 21 8.06 4.56 -23.62
N GLU A 22 8.73 3.79 -22.77
CA GLU A 22 9.35 2.53 -23.15
C GLU A 22 8.81 1.35 -22.33
N ILE A 23 8.79 0.17 -22.94
CA ILE A 23 8.43 -1.08 -22.26
C ILE A 23 9.68 -1.64 -21.59
N VAL A 24 9.56 -1.93 -20.29
CA VAL A 24 10.68 -2.48 -19.51
C VAL A 24 10.46 -3.97 -19.30
N LEU A 25 11.35 -4.79 -19.86
CA LEU A 25 11.44 -6.23 -19.57
C LEU A 25 12.34 -6.41 -18.34
N VAL A 26 11.85 -7.19 -17.37
CA VAL A 26 12.36 -7.24 -16.00
C VAL A 26 12.74 -8.67 -15.60
N ASP A 27 13.92 -8.81 -15.03
CA ASP A 27 14.25 -9.94 -14.16
C ASP A 27 13.86 -9.60 -12.73
N HIS A 28 12.65 -10.04 -12.35
CA HIS A 28 12.09 -9.77 -11.03
C HIS A 28 12.90 -10.42 -9.90
N THR A 29 13.57 -11.55 -10.17
CA THR A 29 14.39 -12.23 -9.14
C THR A 29 15.64 -11.44 -8.78
N LYS A 30 16.17 -10.68 -9.73
CA LYS A 30 17.35 -9.82 -9.56
C LYS A 30 17.01 -8.34 -9.42
N CYS A 31 15.71 -8.00 -9.40
CA CYS A 31 15.20 -6.63 -9.37
C CYS A 31 15.90 -5.69 -10.37
N ARG A 32 16.10 -6.15 -11.62
CA ARG A 32 16.80 -5.36 -12.65
C ARG A 32 16.10 -5.39 -14.01
N PRO A 33 16.19 -4.30 -14.79
CA PRO A 33 15.85 -4.33 -16.21
C PRO A 33 16.78 -5.29 -16.95
N ILE A 34 16.22 -6.08 -17.86
CA ILE A 34 16.99 -6.89 -18.81
C ILE A 34 16.88 -6.36 -20.24
N GLY A 35 15.87 -5.52 -20.51
CA GLY A 35 15.75 -4.77 -21.75
C GLY A 35 14.77 -3.62 -21.59
N ILE A 36 14.99 -2.57 -22.38
CA ILE A 36 14.12 -1.40 -22.49
C ILE A 36 13.84 -1.25 -23.99
N TYR A 37 12.56 -1.23 -24.34
CA TYR A 37 12.12 -1.31 -25.74
C TYR A 37 11.26 -0.09 -26.06
N PRO A 38 11.63 0.67 -27.10
CA PRO A 38 10.72 1.62 -27.73
C PRO A 38 9.40 0.96 -28.16
N LEU A 39 8.32 1.73 -28.21
CA LEU A 39 6.98 1.24 -28.55
C LEU A 39 6.85 0.77 -30.01
N ASP A 40 7.76 1.16 -30.89
CA ASP A 40 7.85 0.70 -32.28
C ASP A 40 8.72 -0.56 -32.45
N GLU A 41 9.31 -1.10 -31.37
CA GLU A 41 10.12 -2.32 -31.38
C GLU A 41 9.40 -3.55 -30.78
N LEU A 42 8.07 -3.65 -30.93
CA LEU A 42 7.27 -4.74 -30.32
C LEU A 42 7.70 -6.14 -30.80
N ASP A 43 8.10 -6.30 -32.06
CA ASP A 43 8.58 -7.57 -32.60
C ASP A 43 9.86 -8.04 -31.91
N ARG A 44 10.77 -7.11 -31.63
CA ARG A 44 12.02 -7.40 -30.91
C ARG A 44 11.72 -7.78 -29.47
N LEU A 45 10.81 -7.05 -28.81
CA LEU A 45 10.34 -7.39 -27.47
C LEU A 45 9.71 -8.80 -27.43
N ALA A 46 8.88 -9.15 -28.42
CA ALA A 46 8.27 -10.47 -28.51
C ALA A 46 9.30 -11.60 -28.59
N ILE A 47 10.36 -11.39 -29.38
CA ILE A 47 11.49 -12.33 -29.50
C ILE A 47 12.21 -12.47 -28.16
N ASP A 48 12.50 -11.36 -27.47
CA ASP A 48 13.28 -11.39 -26.23
C ASP A 48 12.47 -11.93 -25.04
N ILE A 49 11.14 -11.76 -25.02
CA ILE A 49 10.24 -12.45 -24.09
C ILE A 49 10.39 -13.97 -24.21
N GLN A 50 10.45 -14.50 -25.43
CA GLN A 50 10.61 -15.94 -25.67
C GLN A 50 12.00 -16.46 -25.30
N LYS A 51 13.05 -15.65 -25.51
CA LYS A 51 14.43 -16.01 -25.11
C LYS A 51 14.62 -15.99 -23.59
N HIS A 52 13.86 -15.14 -22.90
CA HIS A 52 13.98 -14.94 -21.46
C HIS A 52 12.73 -15.44 -20.73
N ASP A 53 12.55 -16.75 -20.72
CA ASP A 53 11.45 -17.40 -20.02
C ASP A 53 11.40 -17.03 -18.51
N GLY A 54 10.17 -16.96 -17.99
CA GLY A 54 9.90 -16.62 -16.59
C GLY A 54 10.15 -15.14 -16.22
N ARG A 55 10.26 -14.25 -17.20
CA ARG A 55 10.43 -12.80 -16.98
C ARG A 55 9.10 -12.06 -16.92
N PHE A 56 9.19 -10.77 -16.60
CA PHE A 56 8.05 -9.89 -16.37
C PHE A 56 8.21 -8.63 -17.21
N ILE A 57 7.12 -7.93 -17.49
CA ILE A 57 7.15 -6.59 -18.05
C ILE A 57 6.50 -5.60 -17.09
N LYS A 58 6.96 -4.35 -17.13
CA LYS A 58 6.15 -3.21 -16.67
C LYS A 58 5.07 -2.98 -17.71
N VAL A 59 3.81 -3.12 -17.31
CA VAL A 59 2.66 -3.09 -18.25
C VAL A 59 2.43 -1.67 -18.79
N ASN A 60 2.50 -0.67 -17.92
CA ASN A 60 2.42 0.71 -18.36
C ASN A 60 3.79 1.19 -18.87
N PRO A 61 3.86 1.92 -20.00
CA PRO A 61 5.09 2.52 -20.49
C PRO A 61 5.79 3.38 -19.44
N MET A 62 7.09 3.20 -19.33
CA MET A 62 7.94 3.81 -18.31
C MET A 62 8.77 4.95 -18.90
N ASP A 63 9.23 5.84 -18.03
CA ASP A 63 10.24 6.86 -18.32
C ASP A 63 11.63 6.25 -18.03
N SER A 64 12.23 5.65 -19.06
CA SER A 64 13.53 4.99 -18.91
C SER A 64 14.65 5.93 -18.50
N GLY A 65 14.56 7.21 -18.89
CA GLY A 65 15.48 8.28 -18.47
C GLY A 65 15.48 8.45 -16.96
N LYS A 66 14.30 8.63 -16.34
CA LYS A 66 14.17 8.75 -14.88
C LYS A 66 14.59 7.48 -14.15
N ILE A 67 14.34 6.30 -14.72
CA ILE A 67 14.82 5.03 -14.17
C ILE A 67 16.35 5.02 -14.12
N ALA A 68 17.00 5.42 -15.21
CA ALA A 68 18.46 5.48 -15.31
C ALA A 68 19.07 6.53 -14.36
N GLU A 69 18.46 7.71 -14.25
CA GLU A 69 18.86 8.76 -13.30
C GLU A 69 18.80 8.26 -11.84
N ARG A 70 17.67 7.64 -11.44
CA ARG A 70 17.53 7.09 -10.09
C ARG A 70 18.49 5.93 -9.84
N GLN A 71 18.78 5.14 -10.86
CA GLN A 71 19.78 4.09 -10.77
C GLN A 71 21.19 4.68 -10.55
N ALA A 72 21.59 5.69 -11.32
CA ALA A 72 22.86 6.38 -11.15
C ALA A 72 22.97 6.98 -9.74
N GLU A 73 21.89 7.55 -9.21
CA GLU A 73 21.84 8.08 -7.85
C GLU A 73 22.07 7.01 -6.78
N LYS A 74 21.44 5.85 -6.91
CA LYS A 74 21.65 4.72 -6.00
C LYS A 74 23.08 4.22 -6.05
N VAL A 75 23.66 4.09 -7.23
CA VAL A 75 25.06 3.68 -7.36
C VAL A 75 25.99 4.69 -6.69
N ARG A 76 25.73 5.99 -6.86
CA ARG A 76 26.50 7.06 -6.23
C ARG A 76 26.38 7.06 -4.69
N THR A 77 25.19 6.84 -4.15
CA THR A 77 24.92 6.97 -2.71
C THR A 77 25.10 5.67 -1.92
N GLN A 78 24.90 4.51 -2.56
CA GLN A 78 24.86 3.19 -1.92
C GLN A 78 25.93 2.23 -2.46
N GLY A 79 26.69 2.61 -3.50
CA GLY A 79 27.73 1.79 -4.12
C GLY A 79 27.19 0.64 -5.01
N TYR A 80 25.88 0.41 -5.00
CA TYR A 80 25.18 -0.55 -5.84
C TYR A 80 23.69 -0.18 -5.93
N GLY A 81 23.00 -0.66 -6.95
CA GLY A 81 21.55 -0.57 -6.99
C GLY A 81 20.98 -0.74 -8.38
N TRP A 82 20.26 -1.83 -8.60
CA TRP A 82 19.39 -1.95 -9.75
C TRP A 82 18.01 -1.37 -9.42
N THR A 83 17.35 -0.78 -10.41
CA THR A 83 15.94 -0.47 -10.26
C THR A 83 15.17 -0.70 -11.55
N ILE A 84 13.96 -1.21 -11.40
CA ILE A 84 13.07 -1.62 -12.50
C ILE A 84 12.00 -0.57 -12.80
N GLY A 85 12.08 0.60 -12.16
CA GLY A 85 11.03 1.60 -12.14
C GLY A 85 9.94 1.35 -11.08
N ASN A 86 9.34 2.43 -10.59
CA ASN A 86 8.24 2.51 -9.63
C ASN A 86 7.14 3.44 -10.18
N GLY A 87 6.07 3.65 -9.38
CA GLY A 87 4.93 4.49 -9.75
C GLY A 87 5.27 5.90 -10.23
N ASN A 88 6.39 6.49 -9.79
CA ASN A 88 6.82 7.83 -10.19
C ASN A 88 7.47 7.88 -11.58
N GLU A 89 7.95 6.73 -12.07
CA GLU A 89 8.55 6.61 -13.40
C GLU A 89 7.57 6.03 -14.43
N VAL A 90 6.30 5.83 -14.08
CA VAL A 90 5.28 5.54 -15.10
C VAL A 90 5.06 6.81 -15.94
N LYS A 91 5.18 6.69 -17.26
CA LYS A 91 5.09 7.81 -18.20
C LYS A 91 3.70 7.91 -18.82
N SER A 92 3.10 6.78 -19.16
CA SER A 92 1.73 6.71 -19.68
C SER A 92 0.96 5.56 -19.06
N ILE A 93 -0.35 5.74 -18.88
CA ILE A 93 -1.29 4.67 -18.51
C ILE A 93 -1.97 4.16 -19.78
N ILE A 94 -1.88 2.85 -20.01
CA ILE A 94 -2.55 2.19 -21.14
C ILE A 94 -3.84 1.48 -20.71
N GLY A 95 -4.10 1.37 -19.41
CA GLY A 95 -5.27 0.69 -18.88
C GLY A 95 -5.12 0.20 -17.45
N PHE A 96 -6.18 -0.45 -16.96
CA PHE A 96 -6.14 -1.20 -15.71
C PHE A 96 -5.68 -2.62 -15.96
N HIS A 97 -4.97 -3.16 -14.99
CA HIS A 97 -4.57 -4.54 -14.99
C HIS A 97 -4.63 -5.09 -13.57
N LEU A 98 -5.13 -6.31 -13.45
CA LEU A 98 -5.26 -7.00 -12.18
C LEU A 98 -4.52 -8.33 -12.25
N ASP A 99 -3.85 -8.68 -11.17
CA ASP A 99 -3.18 -9.96 -10.97
C ASP A 99 -4.02 -10.78 -9.97
N VAL A 100 -4.72 -11.79 -10.47
CA VAL A 100 -5.72 -12.56 -9.73
C VAL A 100 -5.20 -13.96 -9.44
N ASP A 101 -4.88 -14.20 -8.19
CA ASP A 101 -4.52 -15.53 -7.69
C ASP A 101 -5.76 -16.37 -7.43
N ALA A 102 -5.89 -17.49 -8.14
CA ALA A 102 -6.96 -18.46 -7.98
C ALA A 102 -6.41 -19.89 -7.90
N ALA A 103 -7.14 -20.77 -7.19
CA ALA A 103 -6.85 -22.20 -7.10
C ALA A 103 -5.38 -22.57 -6.70
N LYS A 104 -4.73 -21.70 -5.91
CA LYS A 104 -3.40 -21.98 -5.31
C LYS A 104 -3.50 -22.73 -3.98
N SER A 105 -4.56 -22.50 -3.21
CA SER A 105 -4.85 -23.12 -1.92
C SER A 105 -6.31 -22.85 -1.53
N ASP A 106 -6.78 -23.46 -0.45
CA ASP A 106 -8.12 -23.23 0.11
C ASP A 106 -8.34 -21.78 0.59
N LYS A 107 -7.29 -20.95 0.70
CA LYS A 107 -7.39 -19.51 0.96
C LYS A 107 -8.02 -18.77 -0.22
N TYR A 108 -7.80 -19.22 -1.45
CA TYR A 108 -8.22 -18.52 -2.66
C TYR A 108 -9.57 -19.03 -3.17
N LEU A 109 -10.19 -18.23 -4.03
CA LEU A 109 -11.33 -18.65 -4.83
C LEU A 109 -10.95 -19.80 -5.76
N THR A 110 -11.95 -20.61 -6.13
CA THR A 110 -11.80 -21.44 -7.34
C THR A 110 -11.63 -20.52 -8.54
N ARG A 111 -11.04 -21.04 -9.62
CA ARG A 111 -10.87 -20.25 -10.82
C ARG A 111 -12.21 -19.76 -11.38
N ASP A 112 -13.23 -20.62 -11.42
CA ASP A 112 -14.55 -20.27 -11.93
C ASP A 112 -15.21 -19.17 -11.11
N GLN A 113 -15.07 -19.20 -9.78
CA GLN A 113 -15.55 -18.13 -8.91
C GLN A 113 -14.81 -16.81 -9.17
N ALA A 114 -13.50 -16.86 -9.38
CA ALA A 114 -12.71 -15.68 -9.70
C ALA A 114 -13.08 -15.09 -11.07
N LEU A 115 -13.33 -15.93 -12.08
CA LEU A 115 -13.83 -15.49 -13.39
C LEU A 115 -15.26 -14.95 -13.29
N ALA A 116 -16.13 -15.56 -12.47
CA ALA A 116 -17.47 -15.03 -12.23
C ALA A 116 -17.42 -13.64 -11.56
N ALA A 117 -16.52 -13.42 -10.60
CA ALA A 117 -16.29 -12.10 -10.01
C ALA A 117 -15.74 -11.10 -11.03
N LEU A 118 -14.86 -11.53 -11.92
CA LEU A 118 -14.34 -10.70 -13.00
C LEU A 118 -15.46 -10.29 -13.98
N ASN A 119 -16.33 -11.21 -14.36
CA ASN A 119 -17.46 -10.96 -15.26
C ASN A 119 -18.56 -10.08 -14.62
N ALA A 120 -18.57 -9.96 -13.29
CA ALA A 120 -19.46 -9.07 -12.55
C ALA A 120 -18.89 -7.65 -12.36
N MET A 121 -17.69 -7.37 -12.87
CA MET A 121 -17.15 -6.00 -12.94
C MET A 121 -18.03 -5.12 -13.84
N PRO A 122 -17.98 -3.78 -13.69
CA PRO A 122 -18.86 -2.87 -14.44
C PRO A 122 -18.80 -3.03 -15.96
N VAL A 123 -17.61 -3.38 -16.49
CA VAL A 123 -17.37 -3.68 -17.90
C VAL A 123 -16.43 -4.87 -18.02
N GLU A 124 -16.53 -5.61 -19.12
CA GLU A 124 -15.70 -6.79 -19.37
C GLU A 124 -14.23 -6.44 -19.64
N PRO A 125 -13.26 -7.30 -19.28
CA PRO A 125 -11.87 -7.07 -19.66
C PRO A 125 -11.68 -7.06 -21.19
N THR A 126 -10.80 -6.19 -21.68
CA THR A 126 -10.28 -6.28 -23.06
C THR A 126 -9.56 -7.60 -23.30
N MET A 127 -8.82 -8.07 -22.29
CA MET A 127 -8.04 -9.31 -22.40
C MET A 127 -7.90 -10.01 -21.05
N VAL A 128 -8.03 -11.33 -21.05
CA VAL A 128 -7.70 -12.19 -19.91
C VAL A 128 -6.57 -13.13 -20.31
N VAL A 129 -5.57 -13.25 -19.45
CA VAL A 129 -4.35 -14.02 -19.69
C VAL A 129 -4.18 -15.09 -18.61
N ASN A 130 -4.05 -16.34 -19.01
CA ASN A 130 -3.68 -17.45 -18.14
C ASN A 130 -2.23 -17.31 -17.70
N THR A 131 -2.00 -17.22 -16.40
CA THR A 131 -0.64 -17.05 -15.88
C THR A 131 0.09 -18.36 -15.65
N ASP A 132 -0.60 -19.49 -15.47
CA ASP A 132 0.00 -20.78 -15.13
C ASP A 132 -0.91 -21.97 -15.52
N GLY A 133 -1.21 -22.10 -16.81
CA GLY A 133 -2.21 -23.06 -17.29
C GLY A 133 -3.64 -22.57 -17.08
N GLU A 134 -4.60 -23.38 -17.50
CA GLU A 134 -6.02 -22.99 -17.59
C GLU A 134 -6.77 -23.08 -16.27
N ASP A 135 -6.22 -23.70 -15.23
CA ASP A 135 -6.91 -23.93 -13.95
C ASP A 135 -6.36 -23.07 -12.79
N LYS A 136 -5.49 -22.10 -13.09
CA LYS A 136 -4.79 -21.26 -12.08
C LYS A 136 -5.20 -19.79 -12.18
N GLY A 137 -4.43 -18.91 -11.53
CA GLY A 137 -4.63 -17.47 -11.59
C GLY A 137 -4.47 -16.89 -13.00
N PHE A 138 -5.04 -15.70 -13.19
CA PHE A 138 -5.05 -14.99 -14.46
C PHE A 138 -4.68 -13.52 -14.25
N HIS A 139 -4.22 -12.87 -15.33
CA HIS A 139 -4.20 -11.42 -15.41
C HIS A 139 -5.44 -10.95 -16.19
N ALA A 140 -6.05 -9.86 -15.78
CA ALA A 140 -7.12 -9.21 -16.55
C ALA A 140 -6.70 -7.79 -16.91
N TYR A 141 -7.01 -7.35 -18.14
CA TYR A 141 -6.64 -6.05 -18.68
C TYR A 141 -7.88 -5.32 -19.21
N TRP A 142 -8.03 -4.05 -18.86
CA TRP A 142 -8.97 -3.12 -19.47
C TRP A 142 -8.17 -2.02 -20.15
N VAL A 143 -8.02 -2.12 -21.46
CA VAL A 143 -7.11 -1.28 -22.25
C VAL A 143 -7.85 -0.02 -22.71
N LEU A 144 -7.17 1.12 -22.62
CA LEU A 144 -7.71 2.40 -23.04
C LEU A 144 -7.65 2.57 -24.55
N GLN A 145 -8.67 3.22 -25.10
CA GLN A 145 -8.70 3.63 -26.50
C GLN A 145 -7.63 4.68 -26.81
N VAL A 146 -7.33 5.53 -25.82
CA VAL A 146 -6.29 6.57 -25.88
C VAL A 146 -5.47 6.49 -24.58
N PRO A 147 -4.13 6.37 -24.65
CA PRO A 147 -3.30 6.33 -23.45
C PRO A 147 -3.37 7.66 -22.69
N ILE A 148 -3.32 7.61 -21.36
CA ILE A 148 -3.20 8.82 -20.54
C ILE A 148 -1.73 9.11 -20.23
N ARG A 149 -1.24 10.26 -20.71
CA ARG A 149 0.11 10.73 -20.37
C ARG A 149 0.12 11.30 -18.96
N ILE A 150 1.12 10.92 -18.17
CA ILE A 150 1.28 11.44 -16.81
C ILE A 150 2.15 12.70 -16.84
N GLU A 151 1.50 13.84 -17.07
CA GLU A 151 2.13 15.16 -17.15
C GLU A 151 2.21 15.87 -15.80
N SER A 152 1.48 15.37 -14.79
CA SER A 152 1.45 15.93 -13.44
C SER A 152 1.27 14.85 -12.38
N ASP A 153 1.64 15.16 -11.14
CA ASP A 153 1.37 14.27 -10.00
C ASP A 153 -0.15 14.11 -9.77
N SER A 154 -0.96 15.13 -10.07
CA SER A 154 -2.42 15.02 -9.94
C SER A 154 -3.00 13.90 -10.81
N ILE A 155 -2.56 13.80 -12.07
CA ILE A 155 -2.96 12.71 -12.97
C ILE A 155 -2.49 11.38 -12.41
N ARG A 156 -1.26 11.31 -11.89
CA ARG A 156 -0.70 10.10 -11.28
C ARG A 156 -1.54 9.62 -10.09
N GLN A 157 -1.85 10.50 -9.15
CA GLN A 157 -2.62 10.18 -7.96
C GLN A 157 -4.04 9.74 -8.31
N HIS A 158 -4.68 10.41 -9.28
CA HIS A 158 -5.98 10.02 -9.80
C HIS A 158 -6.00 8.57 -10.32
N TRP A 159 -5.03 8.19 -11.16
CA TRP A 159 -4.95 6.83 -11.69
C TRP A 159 -4.56 5.78 -10.65
N ILE A 160 -3.76 6.14 -9.64
CA ILE A 160 -3.48 5.27 -8.48
C ILE A 160 -4.77 5.00 -7.69
N ALA A 161 -5.54 6.05 -7.39
CA ALA A 161 -6.81 5.94 -6.68
C ALA A 161 -7.81 5.08 -7.47
N LEU A 162 -7.93 5.33 -8.78
CA LEU A 162 -8.84 4.58 -9.64
C LEU A 162 -8.43 3.10 -9.73
N ALA A 163 -7.14 2.77 -9.88
CA ALA A 163 -6.66 1.38 -9.87
C ALA A 163 -6.98 0.67 -8.54
N LYS A 164 -6.87 1.38 -7.42
CA LYS A 164 -7.27 0.87 -6.10
C LYS A 164 -8.77 0.59 -6.04
N ARG A 165 -9.63 1.50 -6.52
CA ARG A 165 -11.08 1.30 -6.56
C ARG A 165 -11.48 0.08 -7.39
N TRP A 166 -10.83 -0.13 -8.54
CA TRP A 166 -11.01 -1.32 -9.37
C TRP A 166 -10.71 -2.61 -8.62
N GLN A 167 -9.59 -2.65 -7.91
CA GLN A 167 -9.23 -3.81 -7.09
C GLN A 167 -10.20 -4.04 -5.92
N GLU A 168 -10.61 -2.99 -5.22
CA GLU A 168 -11.58 -3.11 -4.12
C GLU A 168 -12.96 -3.56 -4.63
N ARG A 169 -13.37 -3.12 -5.82
CA ARG A 169 -14.60 -3.62 -6.46
C ARG A 169 -14.51 -5.11 -6.74
N LEU A 170 -13.40 -5.58 -7.32
CA LEU A 170 -13.21 -7.01 -7.58
C LEU A 170 -13.17 -7.82 -6.27
N LYS A 171 -12.54 -7.31 -5.21
CA LYS A 171 -12.54 -7.94 -3.88
C LYS A 171 -13.95 -8.07 -3.30
N ALA A 172 -14.78 -7.04 -3.42
CA ALA A 172 -16.16 -7.08 -2.96
C ALA A 172 -16.95 -8.16 -3.71
N LEU A 173 -16.85 -8.20 -5.04
CA LEU A 173 -17.49 -9.22 -5.88
C LEU A 173 -16.99 -10.64 -5.56
N ALA A 174 -15.68 -10.80 -5.36
CA ALA A 174 -15.07 -12.06 -4.93
C ALA A 174 -15.64 -12.56 -3.59
N LEU A 175 -15.81 -11.65 -2.62
CA LEU A 175 -16.39 -11.95 -1.32
C LEU A 175 -17.87 -12.34 -1.45
N GLU A 176 -18.64 -11.61 -2.25
CA GLU A 176 -20.07 -11.90 -2.50
C GLU A 176 -20.28 -13.27 -3.15
N ILE A 177 -19.46 -13.62 -4.16
CA ILE A 177 -19.64 -14.84 -4.96
C ILE A 177 -19.10 -16.08 -4.27
N GLY A 178 -17.92 -15.99 -3.65
CA GLY A 178 -17.21 -17.16 -3.14
C GLY A 178 -16.84 -17.10 -1.66
N GLY A 179 -17.25 -16.05 -0.94
CA GLY A 179 -16.99 -15.90 0.50
C GLY A 179 -15.52 -15.67 0.84
N LYS A 180 -14.67 -15.37 -0.14
CA LYS A 180 -13.22 -15.19 0.03
C LYS A 180 -12.77 -13.90 -0.62
N THR A 181 -11.76 -13.28 -0.03
CA THR A 181 -11.10 -12.09 -0.59
C THR A 181 -9.95 -12.49 -1.53
N ILE A 182 -9.57 -11.58 -2.42
CA ILE A 182 -8.38 -11.70 -3.25
C ILE A 182 -7.27 -10.76 -2.75
N ASP A 183 -6.01 -11.13 -2.98
CA ASP A 183 -4.89 -10.30 -2.57
C ASP A 183 -4.90 -8.95 -3.33
N SER A 184 -4.45 -7.89 -2.67
CA SER A 184 -4.40 -6.56 -3.28
C SER A 184 -3.20 -6.45 -4.23
N THR A 185 -3.48 -6.22 -5.50
CA THR A 185 -2.44 -6.10 -6.53
C THR A 185 -2.53 -4.79 -7.33
N ALA A 186 -3.40 -3.85 -6.90
CA ALA A 186 -3.54 -2.53 -7.47
C ALA A 186 -2.21 -1.75 -7.45
N ASP A 187 -1.63 -1.52 -8.62
CA ASP A 187 -0.44 -0.71 -8.80
C ASP A 187 -0.37 -0.27 -10.27
N ILE A 188 -0.27 1.04 -10.54
CA ILE A 188 -0.06 1.55 -11.90
C ILE A 188 1.30 1.13 -12.48
N CYS A 189 2.23 0.65 -11.65
CA CYS A 189 3.56 0.20 -12.03
C CYS A 189 3.74 -1.32 -11.85
N ARG A 190 2.65 -2.09 -11.92
CA ARG A 190 2.70 -3.54 -11.71
C ARG A 190 3.64 -4.21 -12.73
N VAL A 191 4.29 -5.26 -12.25
CA VAL A 191 5.09 -6.18 -13.07
C VAL A 191 4.29 -7.45 -13.31
N LEU A 192 3.95 -7.75 -14.56
CA LEU A 192 3.19 -8.94 -14.92
C LEU A 192 3.98 -9.82 -15.88
N ARG A 193 3.75 -11.14 -15.83
CA ARG A 193 4.34 -12.05 -16.80
C ARG A 193 3.67 -11.88 -18.17
N PRO A 194 4.41 -11.60 -19.25
CA PRO A 194 3.82 -11.45 -20.57
C PRO A 194 3.47 -12.80 -21.21
N VAL A 195 2.50 -12.78 -22.12
CA VAL A 195 2.10 -13.95 -22.92
C VAL A 195 3.29 -14.52 -23.68
N GLY A 196 3.38 -15.84 -23.71
CA GLY A 196 4.47 -16.58 -24.33
C GLY A 196 5.60 -16.94 -23.36
N SER A 197 5.65 -16.39 -22.15
CA SER A 197 6.67 -16.78 -21.16
C SER A 197 6.45 -18.21 -20.65
N LEU A 198 7.48 -19.05 -20.63
CA LEU A 198 7.44 -20.35 -19.95
C LEU A 198 7.64 -20.19 -18.44
N ARG A 199 6.88 -20.92 -17.64
CA ARG A 199 7.05 -20.99 -16.19
C ARG A 199 7.81 -22.25 -15.77
N ALA A 200 8.33 -22.21 -14.54
CA ALA A 200 8.97 -23.37 -13.92
C ALA A 200 8.03 -24.60 -13.79
N SER A 201 6.71 -24.40 -13.83
CA SER A 201 5.71 -25.45 -13.90
C SER A 201 5.64 -26.16 -15.26
N GLY A 202 6.31 -25.65 -16.30
CA GLY A 202 6.21 -26.12 -17.68
C GLY A 202 5.05 -25.49 -18.46
N ASN A 203 4.15 -24.76 -17.80
CA ASN A 203 3.06 -24.05 -18.47
C ASN A 203 3.57 -22.76 -19.12
N ARG A 204 3.05 -22.45 -20.30
CA ARG A 204 3.28 -21.17 -20.97
C ARG A 204 2.14 -20.20 -20.63
N VAL A 205 2.48 -18.94 -20.38
CA VAL A 205 1.48 -17.86 -20.24
C VAL A 205 0.75 -17.72 -21.57
N SER A 206 -0.58 -17.82 -21.55
CA SER A 206 -1.42 -17.86 -22.77
C SER A 206 -2.60 -16.90 -22.66
N ILE A 207 -3.15 -16.49 -23.80
CA ILE A 207 -4.39 -15.69 -23.83
C ILE A 207 -5.54 -16.65 -23.53
N HIS A 208 -6.37 -16.29 -22.54
CA HIS A 208 -7.62 -16.98 -22.24
C HIS A 208 -8.75 -16.44 -23.11
N SER A 209 -8.90 -15.11 -23.13
CA SER A 209 -9.88 -14.41 -23.94
C SER A 209 -9.34 -13.04 -24.35
N ILE A 210 -9.86 -12.54 -25.47
CA ILE A 210 -9.54 -11.24 -26.04
C ILE A 210 -10.82 -10.70 -26.67
N SER A 211 -11.15 -9.45 -26.37
CA SER A 211 -12.19 -8.69 -27.05
C SER A 211 -11.55 -7.55 -27.84
N GLN A 212 -12.30 -6.99 -28.78
CA GLN A 212 -11.90 -5.77 -29.52
C GLN A 212 -12.40 -4.50 -28.83
N GLN A 213 -12.72 -4.59 -27.53
CA GLN A 213 -13.25 -3.47 -26.76
C GLN A 213 -12.11 -2.73 -26.07
N TYR A 214 -11.98 -1.46 -26.42
CA TYR A 214 -11.13 -0.49 -25.74
C TYR A 214 -12.03 0.54 -25.05
N TYR A 215 -11.49 1.20 -24.03
CA TYR A 215 -12.28 2.05 -23.14
C TYR A 215 -11.78 3.48 -23.09
N TYR A 216 -12.70 4.42 -22.93
CA TYR A 216 -12.37 5.76 -22.46
C TYR A 216 -12.35 5.77 -20.92
N GLU A 217 -11.63 6.74 -20.34
CA GLU A 217 -11.46 6.85 -18.89
C GLU A 217 -12.80 6.91 -18.13
N ASN A 218 -13.78 7.65 -18.66
CA ASN A 218 -15.10 7.80 -18.06
C ASN A 218 -15.90 6.49 -18.01
N GLU A 219 -15.64 5.55 -18.92
CA GLU A 219 -16.27 4.21 -18.91
C GLU A 219 -15.66 3.30 -17.84
N LEU A 220 -14.41 3.58 -17.45
CA LEU A 220 -13.73 2.85 -16.39
C LEU A 220 -13.82 3.54 -15.03
N TYR A 221 -14.53 4.66 -14.93
CA TYR A 221 -14.57 5.45 -13.72
C TYR A 221 -15.43 4.76 -12.64
N ILE A 222 -14.88 4.66 -11.42
CA ILE A 222 -15.59 4.21 -10.23
C ILE A 222 -15.57 5.37 -9.23
N GLU A 223 -16.76 5.76 -8.77
CA GLU A 223 -16.89 6.85 -7.79
C GLU A 223 -16.12 6.54 -6.50
N PRO A 224 -15.46 7.54 -5.90
CA PRO A 224 -14.86 7.38 -4.59
C PRO A 224 -15.91 7.08 -3.53
N THR A 225 -15.51 6.31 -2.53
CA THR A 225 -16.34 6.10 -1.35
C THR A 225 -16.34 7.33 -0.45
N ILE A 226 -17.35 7.47 0.43
CA ILE A 226 -17.40 8.57 1.41
C ILE A 226 -16.14 8.59 2.29
N ASP A 227 -15.63 7.43 2.68
CA ASP A 227 -14.41 7.32 3.50
C ASP A 227 -13.18 7.82 2.73
N GLU A 228 -13.07 7.49 1.44
CA GLU A 228 -11.99 7.98 0.57
C GLU A 228 -12.04 9.52 0.41
N ILE A 229 -13.23 10.07 0.15
CA ILE A 229 -13.43 11.52 0.09
C ILE A 229 -13.03 12.17 1.41
N ARG A 230 -13.43 11.58 2.55
CA ARG A 230 -13.07 12.10 3.88
C ARG A 230 -11.56 12.08 4.10
N ASP A 231 -10.87 11.02 3.70
CA ASP A 231 -9.43 10.90 3.84
C ASP A 231 -8.69 11.91 2.95
N GLU A 232 -9.14 12.11 1.70
CA GLU A 232 -8.59 13.13 0.79
C GLU A 232 -8.81 14.55 1.31
N VAL A 233 -10.01 14.87 1.80
CA VAL A 233 -10.31 16.17 2.43
C VAL A 233 -9.43 16.37 3.66
N THR A 234 -9.26 15.35 4.49
CA THR A 234 -8.40 15.40 5.68
C THR A 234 -6.95 15.67 5.29
N LYS A 235 -6.45 15.00 4.25
CA LYS A 235 -5.11 15.22 3.71
C LYS A 235 -4.97 16.63 3.13
N LEU A 236 -5.93 17.10 2.35
CA LEU A 236 -5.91 18.44 1.77
C LEU A 236 -5.93 19.53 2.84
N VAL A 237 -6.74 19.36 3.90
CA VAL A 237 -6.76 20.28 5.04
C VAL A 237 -5.41 20.28 5.73
N ARG A 238 -4.79 19.11 5.95
CA ARG A 238 -3.44 19.00 6.51
C ARG A 238 -2.41 19.72 5.65
N ASP A 239 -2.36 19.44 4.35
CA ASP A 239 -1.43 20.06 3.42
C ASP A 239 -1.63 21.59 3.32
N LYS A 240 -2.88 22.08 3.40
CA LYS A 240 -3.17 23.51 3.46
C LYS A 240 -2.70 24.15 4.76
N CYS A 241 -2.90 23.48 5.90
CA CYS A 241 -2.34 23.90 7.17
C CYS A 241 -0.80 23.99 7.08
N ASP A 242 -0.14 22.98 6.51
CA ASP A 242 1.32 22.93 6.33
C ASP A 242 1.86 23.98 5.34
N LYS A 243 1.02 24.49 4.42
CA LYS A 243 1.42 25.57 3.51
C LYS A 243 1.19 26.95 4.11
N LEU A 244 0.07 27.13 4.83
CA LEU A 244 -0.32 28.43 5.40
C LEU A 244 0.44 28.75 6.69
N LEU A 245 0.74 27.75 7.50
CA LEU A 245 1.40 27.90 8.78
C LEU A 245 2.93 27.68 8.68
N GLY A 246 3.45 27.50 7.46
CA GLY A 246 4.75 26.88 7.19
C GLY A 246 4.68 25.36 7.44
N PRO A 247 5.72 24.57 7.11
CA PRO A 247 5.86 23.27 7.75
C PRO A 247 5.72 23.59 9.23
N VAL A 248 4.64 23.13 9.85
CA VAL A 248 4.54 23.23 11.30
C VAL A 248 5.86 22.62 11.75
N ASP A 249 6.72 23.38 12.43
CA ASP A 249 7.97 22.81 12.92
C ASP A 249 7.55 21.73 13.89
N LEU A 250 7.66 20.55 13.35
CA LEU A 250 7.25 19.34 13.93
C LEU A 250 8.50 18.86 14.66
N GLY A 251 8.69 19.46 15.84
CA GLY A 251 8.84 18.66 17.05
C GLY A 251 7.68 17.66 17.17
N ASP A 252 7.54 16.75 16.19
CA ASP A 252 6.33 16.37 15.41
C ASP A 252 5.25 15.64 16.21
N ARG A 253 5.60 15.30 17.42
CA ARG A 253 4.75 14.62 18.35
C ARG A 253 5.21 15.14 19.69
N PRO A 254 4.81 16.35 20.13
CA PRO A 254 5.29 16.89 21.40
C PRO A 254 5.06 15.88 22.53
N ILE A 255 3.94 15.14 22.45
CA ILE A 255 3.61 14.02 23.33
C ILE A 255 4.61 12.87 23.20
N ASN A 256 4.91 12.36 21.99
CA ASN A 256 5.88 11.27 21.85
C ASN A 256 7.31 11.71 22.20
N ALA A 257 7.73 12.89 21.75
CA ALA A 257 9.03 13.47 22.08
C ALA A 257 9.21 13.57 23.60
N TYR A 258 8.18 14.05 24.31
CA TYR A 258 8.19 14.08 25.76
C TYR A 258 8.24 12.67 26.36
N ILE A 259 7.35 11.76 25.93
CA ILE A 259 7.30 10.36 26.39
C ILE A 259 8.66 9.69 26.22
N ASP A 260 9.29 9.86 25.07
CA ASP A 260 10.56 9.21 24.74
C ASP A 260 11.71 9.86 25.53
N ALA A 261 11.73 11.20 25.67
CA ALA A 261 12.72 11.94 26.45
C ALA A 261 12.71 11.55 27.95
N VAL A 262 11.52 11.38 28.54
CA VAL A 262 11.35 10.99 29.95
C VAL A 262 11.10 9.50 30.15
N ARG A 263 11.19 8.69 29.08
CA ARG A 263 11.06 7.23 29.06
C ARG A 263 9.79 6.70 29.74
N ILE A 264 8.64 7.31 29.46
CA ILE A 264 7.35 6.86 29.99
C ILE A 264 6.98 5.49 29.39
N THR A 265 6.63 4.54 30.26
CA THR A 265 6.15 3.20 29.86
C THR A 265 4.66 3.01 30.19
N PRO A 266 3.98 2.03 29.56
CA PRO A 266 2.61 1.67 29.93
C PRO A 266 2.45 1.32 31.42
N GLU A 267 3.40 0.60 32.02
CA GLU A 267 3.40 0.24 33.44
C GLU A 267 3.33 1.49 34.33
N MET A 268 4.16 2.49 34.06
CA MET A 268 4.20 3.74 34.84
C MET A 268 2.84 4.45 34.81
N LEU A 269 2.21 4.51 33.64
CA LEU A 269 0.90 5.13 33.47
C LEU A 269 -0.20 4.32 34.16
N LEU A 270 -0.11 2.98 34.14
CA LEU A 270 -1.07 2.11 34.82
C LEU A 270 -0.98 2.21 36.35
N ASP A 271 0.23 2.23 36.90
CA ASP A 271 0.47 2.46 38.33
C ASP A 271 -0.06 3.83 38.76
N GLU A 272 0.20 4.89 37.98
CA GLU A 272 -0.32 6.25 38.20
C GLU A 272 -1.86 6.27 38.23
N ALA A 273 -2.50 5.49 37.36
CA ALA A 273 -3.96 5.34 37.29
C ALA A 273 -4.53 4.35 38.33
N GLY A 274 -3.71 3.77 39.21
CA GLY A 274 -4.13 2.89 40.30
C GLY A 274 -4.46 1.46 39.89
N TYR A 275 -3.99 1.01 38.72
CA TYR A 275 -4.14 -0.38 38.31
C TYR A 275 -3.25 -1.28 39.16
N THR A 276 -3.67 -2.52 39.39
CA THR A 276 -2.87 -3.51 40.12
C THR A 276 -2.21 -4.46 39.14
N PHE A 277 -0.88 -4.56 39.20
CA PHE A 277 -0.12 -5.60 38.51
C PHE A 277 -0.54 -6.99 39.01
N LEU A 278 -0.79 -7.92 38.09
CA LEU A 278 -1.10 -9.31 38.45
C LEU A 278 0.11 -10.21 38.19
N ARG A 279 0.43 -10.44 36.91
CA ARG A 279 1.52 -11.32 36.47
C ARG A 279 1.88 -11.05 35.02
N GLY A 280 3.15 -11.22 34.66
CA GLY A 280 3.62 -11.07 33.29
C GLY A 280 3.34 -9.66 32.76
N SER A 281 2.37 -9.55 31.85
CA SER A 281 1.89 -8.27 31.28
C SER A 281 0.44 -7.97 31.64
N GLU A 282 -0.16 -8.74 32.56
CA GLU A 282 -1.57 -8.64 32.95
C GLU A 282 -1.77 -7.66 34.11
N TRP A 283 -2.75 -6.77 33.96
CA TRP A 283 -3.11 -5.75 34.94
C TRP A 283 -4.60 -5.75 35.21
N ARG A 284 -4.97 -5.32 36.41
CA ARG A 284 -6.36 -5.22 36.87
C ARG A 284 -6.73 -3.77 37.14
N ARG A 285 -7.91 -3.37 36.67
CA ARG A 285 -8.43 -2.02 36.92
C ARG A 285 -8.76 -1.77 38.39
N PRO A 286 -8.72 -0.51 38.86
CA PRO A 286 -9.22 -0.16 40.19
C PRO A 286 -10.66 -0.62 40.40
N LYS A 287 -10.98 -1.11 41.60
CA LYS A 287 -12.35 -1.51 42.01
C LYS A 287 -12.98 -2.61 41.14
N ALA A 288 -12.19 -3.41 40.44
CA ALA A 288 -12.71 -4.57 39.71
C ALA A 288 -13.38 -5.56 40.67
N ALA A 289 -14.61 -5.97 40.36
CA ALA A 289 -15.34 -6.98 41.15
C ALA A 289 -14.76 -8.39 40.98
N SER A 290 -14.11 -8.67 39.84
CA SER A 290 -13.45 -9.94 39.56
C SER A 290 -11.94 -9.83 39.81
N PRO A 291 -11.29 -10.88 40.35
CA PRO A 291 -9.84 -10.91 40.52
C PRO A 291 -9.06 -11.03 39.21
N GLY A 292 -9.75 -11.26 38.08
CA GLY A 292 -9.14 -11.44 36.77
C GLY A 292 -8.51 -10.17 36.17
N ARG A 293 -7.73 -10.37 35.11
CA ARG A 293 -7.13 -9.28 34.32
C ARG A 293 -8.19 -8.40 33.67
N SER A 294 -7.93 -7.11 33.60
CA SER A 294 -8.75 -6.13 32.86
C SER A 294 -8.08 -5.72 31.55
N LEU A 295 -6.75 -5.66 31.53
CA LEU A 295 -5.94 -5.30 30.38
C LEU A 295 -4.61 -6.05 30.37
N LYS A 296 -3.93 -6.02 29.23
CA LYS A 296 -2.59 -6.59 29.05
C LYS A 296 -1.70 -5.65 28.27
N ILE A 297 -0.44 -5.49 28.68
CA ILE A 297 0.58 -4.77 27.91
C ILE A 297 0.84 -5.50 26.60
N ALA A 298 0.88 -4.73 25.51
CA ALA A 298 1.08 -5.24 24.17
C ALA A 298 1.84 -4.22 23.31
N THR A 299 2.41 -4.70 22.21
CA THR A 299 3.07 -3.85 21.21
C THR A 299 2.33 -4.01 19.89
N LYS A 300 2.02 -2.90 19.23
CA LYS A 300 1.42 -2.88 17.88
C LYS A 300 2.16 -1.85 17.04
N LEU A 301 2.66 -2.27 15.87
CA LEU A 301 3.45 -1.41 14.97
C LEU A 301 4.62 -0.75 15.73
N ASP A 302 5.38 -1.54 16.48
CA ASP A 302 6.54 -1.11 17.28
C ASP A 302 6.27 -0.04 18.35
N ARG A 303 4.99 0.23 18.67
CA ARG A 303 4.61 1.11 19.79
C ARG A 303 4.05 0.29 20.94
N ALA A 304 4.62 0.49 22.13
CA ALA A 304 4.11 -0.08 23.37
C ALA A 304 2.74 0.52 23.73
N GLY A 305 1.91 -0.26 24.40
CA GLY A 305 0.55 0.12 24.78
C GLY A 305 -0.16 -0.99 25.55
N ILE A 306 -1.49 -0.97 25.51
CA ILE A 306 -2.35 -1.95 26.19
C ILE A 306 -3.45 -2.47 25.27
N ASN A 307 -3.82 -3.74 25.44
CA ASN A 307 -5.08 -4.28 24.98
C ASN A 307 -6.05 -4.35 26.16
N VAL A 308 -7.25 -3.81 25.99
CA VAL A 308 -8.28 -3.78 27.03
C VAL A 308 -9.28 -4.91 26.79
N PHE A 309 -9.64 -5.67 27.82
CA PHE A 309 -10.52 -6.85 27.70
C PHE A 309 -11.85 -6.71 28.43
N SER A 310 -12.11 -5.57 29.08
CA SER A 310 -13.31 -5.41 29.90
C SER A 310 -14.01 -4.08 29.63
N GLY A 311 -15.27 -4.15 29.20
CA GLY A 311 -16.10 -2.97 28.88
C GLY A 311 -16.48 -2.08 30.07
N GLY A 312 -16.27 -2.54 31.31
CA GLY A 312 -16.50 -1.73 32.51
C GLY A 312 -15.29 -0.94 33.00
N ASP A 313 -14.27 -0.76 32.16
CA ASP A 313 -13.08 0.01 32.52
C ASP A 313 -13.37 1.52 32.45
N PRO A 314 -13.06 2.28 33.52
CA PRO A 314 -13.45 3.69 33.62
C PRO A 314 -12.61 4.62 32.75
N LEU A 315 -11.42 4.20 32.29
CA LEU A 315 -10.50 5.04 31.51
C LEU A 315 -10.38 4.58 30.06
N PHE A 316 -10.46 3.27 29.81
CA PHE A 316 -10.25 2.72 28.49
C PHE A 316 -11.46 1.91 28.04
N SER A 317 -12.19 2.41 27.04
CA SER A 317 -13.34 1.67 26.50
C SER A 317 -12.91 0.39 25.80
N CYS A 318 -13.75 -0.64 25.90
CA CYS A 318 -13.63 -1.87 25.13
C CYS A 318 -14.85 -1.98 24.21
N ASP A 319 -14.64 -2.11 22.91
CA ASP A 319 -15.72 -2.15 21.92
C ASP A 319 -16.42 -3.53 21.85
N LYS A 320 -15.91 -4.52 22.61
CA LYS A 320 -16.42 -5.89 22.62
C LYS A 320 -16.92 -6.30 24.00
N THR A 321 -18.11 -6.91 24.05
CA THR A 321 -18.76 -7.43 25.26
C THR A 321 -18.50 -8.93 25.48
N ASP A 322 -17.91 -9.61 24.51
CA ASP A 322 -17.72 -11.08 24.46
C ASP A 322 -16.43 -11.59 25.11
N GLY A 323 -15.60 -10.71 25.67
CA GLY A 323 -14.33 -11.08 26.29
C GLY A 323 -13.20 -11.40 25.29
N GLY A 324 -13.39 -11.13 23.99
CA GLY A 324 -12.34 -11.19 22.98
C GLY A 324 -11.24 -10.14 23.19
N VAL A 325 -10.17 -10.21 22.39
CA VAL A 325 -9.13 -9.15 22.36
C VAL A 325 -9.82 -7.82 22.02
N GLY A 326 -9.88 -6.91 22.98
CA GLY A 326 -10.51 -5.61 22.80
C GLY A 326 -9.58 -4.58 22.19
N ARG A 327 -9.89 -3.31 22.42
CA ARG A 327 -9.25 -2.17 21.75
C ARG A 327 -7.81 -1.98 22.23
N PHE A 328 -6.91 -1.73 21.28
CA PHE A 328 -5.53 -1.35 21.56
C PHE A 328 -5.44 0.16 21.81
N TYR A 329 -4.71 0.55 22.85
CA TYR A 329 -4.34 1.93 23.14
C TYR A 329 -2.81 2.05 23.19
N SER A 330 -2.23 2.91 22.35
CA SER A 330 -0.80 3.21 22.39
C SER A 330 -0.43 3.99 23.67
N VAL A 331 0.85 3.98 24.05
CA VAL A 331 1.35 4.72 25.22
C VAL A 331 1.06 6.22 25.16
N ASP A 332 1.02 6.83 23.97
CA ASP A 332 0.60 8.22 23.75
C ASP A 332 -0.91 8.43 24.04
N GLN A 333 -1.77 7.51 23.58
CA GLN A 333 -3.19 7.55 23.93
C GLN A 333 -3.41 7.37 25.44
N MET A 334 -2.66 6.45 26.06
CA MET A 334 -2.70 6.26 27.52
C MET A 334 -2.29 7.52 28.27
N PHE A 335 -1.20 8.16 27.84
CA PHE A 335 -0.70 9.40 28.44
C PHE A 335 -1.78 10.50 28.39
N VAL A 336 -2.41 10.69 27.25
CA VAL A 336 -3.45 11.72 27.07
C VAL A 336 -4.70 11.41 27.91
N ILE A 337 -5.13 10.15 27.97
CA ILE A 337 -6.29 9.74 28.76
C ILE A 337 -6.03 9.94 30.26
N ILE A 338 -4.89 9.47 30.77
CA ILE A 338 -4.60 9.46 32.21
C ILE A 338 -4.26 10.87 32.71
N ARG A 339 -3.37 11.59 32.03
CA ARG A 339 -2.86 12.88 32.52
C ARG A 339 -3.67 14.08 32.06
N HIS A 340 -4.35 13.95 30.92
CA HIS A 340 -5.06 15.06 30.28
C HIS A 340 -6.54 14.74 30.01
N ARG A 341 -7.08 13.67 30.60
CA ARG A 341 -8.51 13.30 30.51
C ARG A 341 -9.02 13.17 29.07
N GLY A 342 -8.16 12.76 28.14
CA GLY A 342 -8.49 12.61 26.73
C GLY A 342 -8.34 13.89 25.89
N ASP A 343 -7.97 15.03 26.49
CA ASP A 343 -7.76 16.28 25.76
C ASP A 343 -6.37 16.31 25.08
N TRP A 344 -6.37 15.95 23.80
CA TRP A 344 -5.18 15.93 22.96
C TRP A 344 -4.53 17.31 22.78
N LYS A 345 -5.33 18.38 22.72
CA LYS A 345 -4.81 19.72 22.50
C LYS A 345 -4.10 20.21 23.76
N ALA A 346 -4.72 20.02 24.92
CA ALA A 346 -4.10 20.34 26.20
C ALA A 346 -2.82 19.52 26.44
N ALA A 347 -2.84 18.22 26.12
CA ALA A 347 -1.65 17.37 26.23
C ALA A 347 -0.50 17.82 25.33
N ALA A 348 -0.79 18.12 24.06
CA ALA A 348 0.21 18.58 23.11
C ALA A 348 0.83 19.92 23.52
N GLN A 349 -0.01 20.87 23.96
CA GLN A 349 0.46 22.17 24.46
C GLN A 349 1.37 22.00 25.70
N TRP A 350 0.93 21.22 26.68
CA TRP A 350 1.71 20.96 27.88
C TRP A 350 3.07 20.29 27.56
N CYS A 351 3.08 19.27 26.71
CA CYS A 351 4.32 18.59 26.32
C CYS A 351 5.26 19.52 25.55
N HIS A 352 4.74 20.43 24.72
CA HIS A 352 5.54 21.41 24.01
C HIS A 352 6.26 22.35 25.01
N GLU A 353 5.54 22.86 26.01
CA GLU A 353 6.10 23.69 27.07
C GLU A 353 7.16 22.95 27.89
N GLU A 354 6.93 21.67 28.23
CA GLU A 354 7.89 20.86 28.99
C GLU A 354 9.14 20.52 28.18
N ASN A 355 8.99 20.16 26.90
CA ASN A 355 10.14 19.90 26.03
C ASN A 355 11.01 21.16 25.87
N ALA A 356 10.41 22.35 25.75
CA ALA A 356 11.13 23.62 25.70
C ALA A 356 11.92 23.90 27.00
N LYS A 357 11.35 23.56 28.17
CA LYS A 357 12.04 23.66 29.48
C LYS A 357 13.21 22.68 29.61
N GLN A 358 13.13 21.50 29.00
CA GLN A 358 14.22 20.53 29.02
C GLN A 358 15.38 20.96 28.14
N LEU A 359 15.09 21.51 26.96
CA LEU A 359 16.11 22.04 26.06
C LEU A 359 16.87 23.22 26.69
N SER A 360 16.18 24.14 27.36
CA SER A 360 16.84 25.27 28.04
C SER A 360 17.74 24.84 29.21
N LYS A 361 17.43 23.72 29.87
CA LYS A 361 18.30 23.13 30.91
C LYS A 361 19.53 22.41 30.32
N GLY A 362 19.39 21.79 29.14
CA GLY A 362 20.49 21.12 28.44
C GLY A 362 21.56 22.09 27.93
N VAL A 363 21.15 23.26 27.42
CA VAL A 363 22.07 24.29 26.89
C VAL A 363 22.94 24.94 27.98
N CYS A 364 22.47 24.97 29.25
CA CYS A 364 23.27 25.46 30.36
C CYS A 364 24.43 24.54 30.79
N LEU A 365 24.47 23.28 30.35
CA LEU A 365 25.54 22.33 30.72
C LEU A 365 26.73 22.34 29.76
N GLU A 366 26.57 22.82 28.52
CA GLU A 366 27.67 22.95 27.57
C GLU A 366 28.53 24.22 27.81
N GLY A 367 28.02 25.19 28.57
CA GLY A 367 28.76 26.41 28.95
C GLY A 367 29.68 26.27 30.17
N VAL A 368 29.74 25.11 30.83
CA VAL A 368 30.52 24.90 32.07
C VAL A 368 31.68 23.91 31.89
N LEU A 369 31.90 23.40 30.66
CA LEU A 369 33.05 22.55 30.32
C LEU A 369 34.12 23.27 29.49
N SER A 370 34.13 24.61 29.52
CA SER A 370 35.22 25.44 28.98
C SER A 370 35.68 26.49 30.00
N SER A 371 36.21 26.02 31.13
CA SER A 371 37.09 26.81 32.01
C SER A 371 37.98 25.90 32.84
#